data_AF-A0A4P5SCP5-F1
#
_entry.id   AF-A0A4P5SCP5-F1
#
_cell.length_a   1.000
_cell.length_b   1.000
_cell.length_c   1.000
_cell.angle_alpha   90.00
_cell.angle_beta   90.00
_cell.angle_gamma   90.00
#
_symmetry.space_group_name_H-M   'P 1'
#
loop_
_entity.id
_entity.type
_entity.pdbx_description
1 polymer ?
#
loop_
_entity_poly.entity_id
_entity_poly.type
_entity_poly.pdbx_seq_one_letter_code
_entity_poly.pdbx_strand_id
1 'polypeptide(L)'
;MLRELHVTNLGIVDDLTLLLGSGLTAITGETGAGKTLLVEAVDLLLGGRSDAGLVRTGADEARIEGRFEDEAGGEILLVRVIPAEGRSRAYIDGALATVAQLAEVGATLVDLHGQHAHQALLQGRAQRKSLDRFIGTKAQESLDRLRSARSERTQLDKDLSALGGDERERAREIDLLSFQLDEIERAAIEHAGEDVALEAEEALLSDATNFREALAKAYDAVQSRCRDALGEAVGALNGREPFSGIEQRLRSVEAELGDVADEIRGTLERVVDDPERIEAVRSRRRLLREFTRKYGETLADVLEFAQEIKVRLAELDSYEVRAAEIEERIAQSDAVITESARSLSQARQKASPVLANEVMSHFADLALPNARLEVSLEVGQLTDDGFDEVTFLLAANSGEDLKPLARAASGGEMSRIMLALRLVLSDAPATLVFDEVDAGIGGEAGVAVGRLLAQLGTRHQVLCVTHLAQVASHADNQVTVEKIEVEHRTVAQVSPVVDEKRRSELARMLGGLDTDHARSLADELLSSAADSRVAKKGQS
;
A
#
# COMPACT_ATOMS: atom_id res chain seq x y z
N MET A 1 -7.06 -29.82 10.46
CA MET A 1 -7.29 -31.24 10.12
C MET A 1 -8.76 -31.54 10.26
N LEU A 2 -9.37 -32.27 9.32
CA LEU A 2 -10.74 -32.76 9.41
C LEU A 2 -10.79 -33.93 10.39
N ARG A 3 -11.46 -33.77 11.54
CA ARG A 3 -11.58 -34.82 12.57
C ARG A 3 -12.81 -35.68 12.38
N GLU A 4 -13.87 -35.07 11.90
CA GLU A 4 -15.17 -35.72 11.82
C GLU A 4 -15.95 -35.13 10.66
N LEU A 5 -16.51 -36.01 9.83
CA LEU A 5 -17.41 -35.67 8.74
C LEU A 5 -18.73 -36.41 8.99
N HIS A 6 -19.81 -35.65 9.13
CA HIS A 6 -21.17 -36.16 9.28
C HIS A 6 -22.02 -35.75 8.07
N VAL A 7 -22.67 -36.71 7.44
CA VAL A 7 -23.45 -36.52 6.21
C VAL A 7 -24.81 -37.19 6.38
N THR A 8 -25.87 -36.42 6.17
CA THR A 8 -27.26 -36.90 6.25
C THR A 8 -27.99 -36.59 4.94
N ASN A 9 -28.72 -37.57 4.41
CA ASN A 9 -29.60 -37.45 3.24
C ASN A 9 -28.92 -36.95 1.95
N LEU A 10 -27.66 -37.30 1.69
CA LEU A 10 -26.92 -36.92 0.48
C LEU A 10 -26.84 -38.09 -0.52
N GLY A 11 -27.60 -38.03 -1.61
CA GLY A 11 -27.64 -39.06 -2.63
C GLY A 11 -28.06 -40.41 -2.06
N ILE A 12 -27.16 -41.40 -2.09
CA ILE A 12 -27.41 -42.71 -1.47
C ILE A 12 -26.95 -42.80 0.00
N VAL A 13 -26.38 -41.73 0.55
CA VAL A 13 -26.02 -41.64 1.98
C VAL A 13 -27.27 -41.26 2.77
N ASP A 14 -27.65 -42.11 3.72
CA ASP A 14 -28.79 -41.87 4.62
C ASP A 14 -28.33 -41.10 5.87
N ASP A 15 -27.47 -41.73 6.65
CA ASP A 15 -26.78 -41.16 7.81
C ASP A 15 -25.38 -41.78 7.89
N LEU A 16 -24.35 -40.93 7.91
CA LEU A 16 -22.97 -41.33 7.89
C LEU A 16 -22.13 -40.44 8.80
N THR A 17 -21.42 -41.05 9.75
CA THR A 17 -20.36 -40.40 10.52
C THR A 17 -19.01 -41.05 10.22
N LEU A 18 -18.03 -40.24 9.84
CA LEU A 18 -16.66 -40.67 9.58
C LEU A 18 -15.68 -39.94 10.50
N LEU A 19 -14.98 -40.69 11.35
CA LEU A 19 -13.89 -40.17 12.18
C LEU A 19 -12.56 -40.34 11.44
N LEU A 20 -11.80 -39.25 11.33
CA LEU A 20 -10.59 -39.17 10.54
C LEU A 20 -9.37 -38.82 11.41
N GLY A 21 -8.32 -39.63 11.24
CA GLY A 21 -7.02 -39.44 11.89
C GLY A 21 -6.01 -38.70 11.01
N SER A 22 -4.81 -38.46 11.54
CA SER A 22 -3.66 -38.01 10.75
C SER A 22 -3.13 -39.10 9.82
N GLY A 23 -2.22 -38.76 8.92
CA GLY A 23 -1.63 -39.71 7.98
C GLY A 23 -2.44 -39.84 6.69
N LEU A 24 -2.14 -40.89 5.94
CA LEU A 24 -2.87 -41.26 4.73
C LEU A 24 -4.08 -42.13 5.08
N THR A 25 -5.27 -41.69 4.71
CA THR A 25 -6.51 -42.50 4.76
C THR A 25 -6.94 -42.87 3.36
N ALA A 26 -6.97 -44.16 3.04
CA ALA A 26 -7.50 -44.67 1.77
C ALA A 26 -9.00 -44.96 1.88
N ILE A 27 -9.77 -44.41 0.96
CA ILE A 27 -11.21 -44.63 0.81
C ILE A 27 -11.39 -45.61 -0.36
N THR A 28 -11.73 -46.86 -0.05
CA THR A 28 -11.89 -47.98 -0.99
C THR A 28 -13.34 -48.47 -1.03
N GLY A 29 -13.65 -49.52 -1.80
CA GLY A 29 -15.02 -50.00 -2.01
C GLY A 29 -15.50 -49.93 -3.47
N GLU A 30 -16.79 -50.21 -3.69
CA GLU A 30 -17.38 -50.30 -5.03
C GLU A 30 -17.32 -48.95 -5.78
N THR A 31 -16.93 -49.01 -7.06
CA THR A 31 -16.88 -47.86 -7.95
C THR A 31 -18.31 -47.33 -8.23
N GLY A 32 -18.46 -46.00 -8.25
CA GLY A 32 -19.64 -45.36 -8.83
C GLY A 32 -20.88 -45.20 -7.94
N ALA A 33 -20.82 -45.25 -6.60
CA ALA A 33 -21.93 -44.65 -5.83
C ALA A 33 -21.67 -44.14 -4.41
N GLY A 34 -20.47 -44.21 -3.83
CA GLY A 34 -20.27 -43.72 -2.46
C GLY A 34 -18.95 -43.00 -2.22
N LYS A 35 -17.88 -43.43 -2.90
CA LYS A 35 -16.56 -42.77 -2.80
C LYS A 35 -16.57 -41.34 -3.35
N THR A 36 -17.18 -41.14 -4.52
CA THR A 36 -17.34 -39.79 -5.11
C THR A 36 -18.28 -38.93 -4.27
N LEU A 37 -19.34 -39.50 -3.68
CA LEU A 37 -20.23 -38.76 -2.77
C LEU A 37 -19.50 -38.26 -1.51
N LEU A 38 -18.50 -38.97 -1.03
CA LEU A 38 -17.67 -38.49 0.10
C LEU A 38 -16.81 -37.28 -0.30
N VAL A 39 -16.19 -37.32 -1.48
CA VAL A 39 -15.42 -36.17 -2.00
C VAL A 39 -16.34 -34.99 -2.27
N GLU A 40 -17.52 -35.25 -2.85
CA GLU A 40 -18.55 -34.25 -3.10
C GLU A 40 -19.11 -33.67 -1.80
N ALA A 41 -19.31 -34.47 -0.76
CA ALA A 41 -19.69 -33.96 0.56
C ALA A 41 -18.65 -32.98 1.10
N VAL A 42 -17.36 -33.32 0.99
CA VAL A 42 -16.27 -32.41 1.35
C VAL A 42 -16.28 -31.16 0.48
N ASP A 43 -16.45 -31.27 -0.84
CA ASP A 43 -16.53 -30.10 -1.73
C ASP A 43 -17.69 -29.15 -1.36
N LEU A 44 -18.88 -29.69 -1.10
CA LEU A 44 -20.05 -28.92 -0.66
C LEU A 44 -19.82 -28.23 0.69
N LEU A 45 -19.13 -28.90 1.61
CA LEU A 45 -18.73 -28.36 2.91
C LEU A 45 -17.74 -27.20 2.77
N LEU A 46 -16.91 -27.22 1.72
CA LEU A 46 -15.96 -26.16 1.36
C LEU A 46 -16.59 -25.07 0.47
N GLY A 47 -17.92 -25.03 0.34
CA GLY A 47 -18.62 -24.00 -0.42
C GLY A 47 -18.76 -24.28 -1.91
N GLY A 48 -18.52 -25.51 -2.33
CA GLY A 48 -18.79 -26.02 -3.68
C GLY A 48 -20.24 -25.79 -4.13
N ARG A 49 -20.47 -25.96 -5.43
CA ARG A 49 -21.79 -25.75 -6.03
C ARG A 49 -22.74 -26.86 -5.60
N SER A 50 -23.85 -26.49 -4.97
CA SER A 50 -24.89 -27.42 -4.57
C SER A 50 -25.95 -27.59 -5.67
N ASP A 51 -26.34 -28.84 -5.93
CA ASP A 51 -27.51 -29.22 -6.73
C ASP A 51 -28.57 -29.86 -5.82
N ALA A 52 -29.84 -29.47 -5.97
CA ALA A 52 -30.96 -30.08 -5.25
C ALA A 52 -31.15 -31.56 -5.61
N GLY A 53 -30.70 -31.99 -6.80
CA GLY A 53 -30.69 -33.39 -7.20
C GLY A 53 -29.80 -34.29 -6.34
N LEU A 54 -28.89 -33.71 -5.54
CA LEU A 54 -28.08 -34.44 -4.57
C LEU A 54 -28.83 -34.75 -3.27
N VAL A 55 -30.00 -34.14 -3.04
CA VAL A 55 -30.82 -34.48 -1.88
C VAL A 55 -31.45 -35.85 -2.09
N ARG A 56 -31.30 -36.73 -1.10
CA ARG A 56 -31.84 -38.09 -1.11
C ARG A 56 -33.34 -38.06 -1.36
N THR A 57 -33.81 -38.92 -2.27
CA THR A 57 -35.24 -38.98 -2.64
C THR A 57 -36.12 -39.23 -1.42
N GLY A 58 -37.06 -38.32 -1.17
CA GLY A 58 -37.99 -38.38 -0.04
C GLY A 58 -37.49 -37.68 1.23
N ALA A 59 -36.31 -37.06 1.21
CA ALA A 59 -35.85 -36.15 2.25
C ALA A 59 -36.11 -34.69 1.86
N ASP A 60 -36.38 -33.85 2.87
CA ASP A 60 -36.61 -32.41 2.66
C ASP A 60 -35.30 -31.63 2.46
N GLU A 61 -34.20 -32.12 3.03
CA GLU A 61 -32.87 -31.51 2.94
C GLU A 61 -31.74 -32.53 3.13
N ALA A 62 -30.59 -32.24 2.53
CA ALA A 62 -29.30 -32.86 2.82
C ALA A 62 -28.49 -31.96 3.75
N ARG A 63 -27.74 -32.57 4.68
CA ARG A 63 -26.92 -31.86 5.67
C ARG A 63 -25.51 -32.46 5.70
N ILE A 64 -24.50 -31.60 5.62
CA ILE A 64 -23.10 -31.96 5.70
C ILE A 64 -22.46 -31.13 6.82
N GLU A 65 -21.79 -31.79 7.75
CA GLU A 65 -21.13 -31.17 8.90
C GLU A 65 -19.70 -31.67 8.96
N GLY A 66 -18.75 -30.77 9.18
CA GLY A 66 -17.36 -31.14 9.38
C GLY A 66 -16.75 -30.40 10.57
N ARG A 67 -16.14 -31.17 11.47
CA ARG A 67 -15.36 -30.64 12.58
C ARG A 67 -13.89 -30.65 12.21
N PHE A 68 -13.32 -29.46 12.17
CA PHE A 68 -11.90 -29.25 11.91
C PHE A 68 -11.18 -28.85 13.19
N GLU A 69 -9.93 -29.27 13.31
CA GLU A 69 -9.01 -28.83 14.35
C GLU A 69 -7.83 -28.10 13.68
N ASP A 70 -7.54 -26.87 14.08
CA ASP A 70 -6.37 -26.13 13.62
C ASP A 70 -5.07 -26.61 14.32
N GLU A 71 -3.92 -26.05 13.93
CA GLU A 71 -2.63 -26.42 14.54
C GLU A 71 -2.48 -25.97 16.00
N ALA A 72 -3.27 -24.99 16.44
CA ALA A 72 -3.29 -24.49 17.82
C ALA A 72 -4.29 -25.24 18.73
N GLY A 73 -5.01 -26.24 18.18
CA GLY A 73 -6.05 -26.99 18.87
C GLY A 73 -7.41 -26.28 18.94
N GLY A 74 -7.59 -25.20 18.18
CA GLY A 74 -8.88 -24.56 17.97
C GLY A 74 -9.79 -25.43 17.11
N GLU A 75 -11.07 -25.54 17.49
CA GLU A 75 -12.08 -26.26 16.71
C GLU A 75 -12.86 -25.29 15.81
N ILE A 76 -13.09 -25.70 14.56
CA ILE A 76 -13.92 -24.98 13.59
C ILE A 76 -14.99 -25.95 13.09
N LEU A 77 -16.25 -25.56 13.21
CA LEU A 77 -17.39 -26.33 12.73
C LEU A 77 -17.95 -25.69 11.46
N LEU A 78 -17.90 -26.42 10.36
CA LEU A 78 -18.55 -26.04 9.12
C LEU A 78 -19.82 -26.87 8.93
N VAL A 79 -20.90 -26.22 8.50
CA VAL A 79 -22.14 -26.91 8.16
C VAL A 79 -22.70 -26.36 6.86
N ARG A 80 -23.08 -27.27 5.96
CA ARG A 80 -23.81 -26.98 4.72
C ARG A 80 -25.14 -27.70 4.74
N VAL A 81 -26.23 -26.97 4.50
CA VAL A 81 -27.58 -27.52 4.37
C VAL A 81 -28.13 -27.21 2.99
N ILE A 82 -28.55 -28.23 2.26
CA ILE A 82 -29.07 -28.15 0.90
C ILE A 82 -30.52 -28.64 0.92
N PRO A 83 -31.51 -27.74 0.87
CA PRO A 83 -32.90 -28.17 0.80
C PRO A 83 -33.23 -28.74 -0.58
N ALA A 84 -34.20 -29.66 -0.66
CA ALA A 84 -34.73 -30.18 -1.92
C ALA A 84 -35.36 -29.07 -2.78
N GLU A 85 -35.89 -28.02 -2.13
CA GLU A 85 -36.40 -26.81 -2.77
C GLU A 85 -35.85 -25.56 -2.09
N GLY A 86 -35.39 -24.59 -2.88
CA GLY A 86 -34.93 -23.29 -2.38
C GLY A 86 -33.40 -23.13 -2.35
N ARG A 87 -32.91 -22.23 -1.51
CA ARG A 87 -31.48 -21.85 -1.46
C ARG A 87 -30.76 -22.61 -0.34
N SER A 88 -29.53 -23.02 -0.62
CA SER A 88 -28.64 -23.61 0.38
C SER A 88 -28.33 -22.65 1.53
N ARG A 89 -28.16 -23.19 2.74
CA ARG A 89 -27.75 -22.47 3.95
C ARG A 89 -26.37 -22.94 4.38
N ALA A 90 -25.59 -22.04 4.97
CA ALA A 90 -24.27 -22.35 5.51
C ALA A 90 -24.16 -21.83 6.94
N TYR A 91 -23.40 -22.54 7.77
CA TYR A 91 -23.09 -22.14 9.13
C TYR A 91 -21.61 -22.33 9.41
N ILE A 92 -21.04 -21.39 10.15
CA ILE A 92 -19.66 -21.43 10.64
C ILE A 92 -19.77 -21.25 12.16
N ASP A 93 -19.29 -22.22 12.92
CA ASP A 93 -19.35 -22.24 14.39
C ASP A 93 -20.76 -21.98 14.95
N GLY A 94 -21.78 -22.53 14.26
CA GLY A 94 -23.19 -22.40 14.62
C GLY A 94 -23.86 -21.08 14.21
N ALA A 95 -23.12 -20.09 13.71
CA ALA A 95 -23.66 -18.84 13.20
C ALA A 95 -24.02 -18.92 11.71
N LEU A 96 -25.05 -18.20 11.28
CA LEU A 96 -25.42 -18.09 9.87
C LEU A 96 -24.29 -17.44 9.06
N ALA A 97 -23.92 -18.08 7.95
CA ALA A 97 -22.89 -17.60 7.04
C ALA A 97 -23.36 -17.67 5.58
N THR A 98 -22.70 -16.89 4.71
CA THR A 98 -22.86 -17.03 3.27
C THR A 98 -21.99 -18.16 2.73
N VAL A 99 -22.34 -18.69 1.55
CA VAL A 99 -21.51 -19.69 0.85
C VAL A 99 -20.12 -19.15 0.53
N ALA A 100 -20.00 -17.84 0.26
CA ALA A 100 -18.72 -17.20 -0.01
C ALA A 100 -17.80 -17.22 1.23
N GLN A 101 -18.35 -16.90 2.41
CA GLN A 101 -17.61 -16.99 3.67
C GLN A 101 -17.22 -18.44 3.99
N LEU A 102 -18.13 -19.39 3.74
CA LEU A 102 -17.84 -20.82 3.90
C LEU A 102 -16.67 -21.25 2.99
N ALA A 103 -16.66 -20.81 1.73
CA ALA A 103 -15.59 -21.11 0.79
C ALA A 103 -14.25 -20.47 1.18
N GLU A 104 -14.28 -19.23 1.68
CA GLU A 104 -13.08 -18.53 2.15
C GLU A 104 -12.42 -19.27 3.32
N VAL A 105 -13.22 -19.68 4.32
CA VAL A 105 -12.72 -20.48 5.45
C VAL A 105 -12.30 -21.87 5.00
N GLY A 106 -13.12 -22.55 4.20
CA GLY A 106 -12.84 -23.89 3.68
C GLY A 106 -11.51 -23.99 2.92
N ALA A 107 -11.19 -22.98 2.10
CA ALA A 107 -9.94 -22.92 1.34
C ALA A 107 -8.67 -22.86 2.23
N THR A 108 -8.81 -22.50 3.51
CA THR A 108 -7.69 -22.52 4.47
C THR A 108 -7.54 -23.87 5.19
N LEU A 109 -8.59 -24.70 5.18
CA LEU A 109 -8.67 -25.93 5.97
C LEU A 109 -8.39 -27.17 5.13
N VAL A 110 -8.88 -27.19 3.88
CA VAL A 110 -8.77 -28.32 2.97
C VAL A 110 -8.35 -27.86 1.57
N ASP A 111 -7.42 -28.59 0.96
CA ASP A 111 -7.14 -28.49 -0.47
C ASP A 111 -7.62 -29.77 -1.16
N LEU A 112 -8.56 -29.63 -2.09
CA LEU A 112 -9.19 -30.74 -2.81
C LEU A 112 -8.60 -30.82 -4.22
N HIS A 113 -8.17 -32.01 -4.63
CA HIS A 113 -7.61 -32.33 -5.95
C HIS A 113 -8.48 -33.38 -6.63
N GLY A 114 -9.04 -33.06 -7.80
CA GLY A 114 -10.02 -33.90 -8.51
C GLY A 114 -10.82 -33.11 -9.56
N GLN A 115 -11.88 -33.70 -10.13
CA GLN A 115 -12.71 -33.07 -11.18
C GLN A 115 -13.53 -31.87 -10.67
N HIS A 116 -13.92 -31.87 -9.40
CA HIS A 116 -14.75 -30.84 -8.77
C HIS A 116 -13.93 -29.85 -7.91
N ALA A 117 -12.65 -29.68 -8.23
CA ALA A 117 -11.68 -29.13 -7.29
C ALA A 117 -11.57 -27.61 -7.23
N HIS A 118 -11.66 -27.06 -6.01
CA HIS A 118 -11.22 -25.70 -5.65
C HIS A 118 -9.73 -25.69 -5.32
N GLN A 119 -8.87 -25.72 -6.35
CA GLN A 119 -7.42 -25.79 -6.15
C GLN A 119 -6.83 -24.38 -5.96
N ALA A 120 -6.38 -24.08 -4.74
CA ALA A 120 -5.76 -22.79 -4.43
C ALA A 120 -4.55 -22.51 -5.35
N LEU A 121 -3.77 -23.54 -5.66
CA LEU A 121 -2.55 -23.46 -6.46
C LEU A 121 -2.80 -23.18 -7.96
N LEU A 122 -4.05 -23.18 -8.43
CA LEU A 122 -4.37 -22.72 -9.78
C LEU A 122 -4.38 -21.19 -9.91
N GLN A 123 -4.40 -20.46 -8.79
CA GLN A 123 -4.40 -19.00 -8.78
C GLN A 123 -2.97 -18.45 -8.74
N GLY A 124 -2.69 -17.43 -9.58
CA GLY A 124 -1.35 -16.82 -9.66
C GLY A 124 -0.85 -16.27 -8.32
N ARG A 125 -1.74 -15.73 -7.47
CA ARG A 125 -1.37 -15.26 -6.12
C ARG A 125 -0.82 -16.39 -5.24
N ALA A 126 -1.46 -17.57 -5.28
CA ALA A 126 -1.03 -18.74 -4.52
C ALA A 126 0.27 -19.33 -5.09
N GLN A 127 0.42 -19.36 -6.42
CA GLN A 127 1.65 -19.80 -7.09
C GLN A 127 2.84 -18.91 -6.70
N ARG A 128 2.66 -17.59 -6.73
CA ARG A 128 3.67 -16.62 -6.28
C ARG A 128 4.06 -16.84 -4.83
N LYS A 129 3.07 -16.93 -3.93
CA LYS A 129 3.31 -17.17 -2.50
C LYS A 129 4.04 -18.50 -2.26
N SER A 130 3.69 -19.53 -3.03
CA SER A 130 4.35 -20.85 -2.96
C SER A 130 5.81 -20.77 -3.40
N LEU A 131 6.11 -20.05 -4.50
CA LEU A 131 7.48 -19.80 -4.94
C LEU A 131 8.27 -18.99 -3.91
N ASP A 132 7.68 -17.94 -3.33
CA ASP A 132 8.33 -17.13 -2.30
C ASP A 132 8.66 -17.96 -1.05
N ARG A 133 7.75 -18.85 -0.64
CA ARG A 133 8.02 -19.76 0.47
C ARG A 133 9.09 -20.80 0.14
N PHE A 134 9.13 -21.30 -1.09
CA PHE A 134 10.18 -22.19 -1.56
C PHE A 134 11.56 -21.52 -1.50
N ILE A 135 11.65 -20.23 -1.84
CA ILE A 135 12.87 -19.43 -1.69
C ILE A 135 13.26 -19.26 -0.21
N GLY A 136 12.26 -19.14 0.68
CA GLY A 136 12.45 -19.05 2.12
C GLY A 136 12.86 -17.65 2.58
N THR A 137 13.82 -17.58 3.51
CA THR A 137 14.17 -16.35 4.25
C THR A 137 14.55 -15.19 3.34
N LYS A 138 15.24 -15.46 2.22
CA LYS A 138 15.66 -14.41 1.29
C LYS A 138 14.49 -13.69 0.61
N ALA A 139 13.44 -14.43 0.23
CA ALA A 139 12.23 -13.82 -0.32
C ALA A 139 11.48 -13.05 0.76
N GLN A 140 11.39 -13.63 1.97
CA GLN A 140 10.72 -12.99 3.11
C GLN A 140 11.39 -11.65 3.49
N GLU A 141 12.72 -11.61 3.61
CA GLU A 141 13.46 -10.37 3.88
C GLU A 141 13.23 -9.29 2.81
N SER A 142 13.19 -9.69 1.53
CA SER A 142 12.93 -8.76 0.42
C SER A 142 11.49 -8.24 0.44
N LEU A 143 10.52 -9.10 0.76
CA LEU A 143 9.10 -8.73 0.93
C LEU A 143 8.90 -7.79 2.12
N ASP A 144 9.52 -8.07 3.27
CA ASP A 144 9.37 -7.25 4.47
C ASP A 144 9.96 -5.85 4.27
N ARG A 145 11.13 -5.76 3.62
CA ARG A 145 11.72 -4.47 3.23
C ARG A 145 10.85 -3.71 2.24
N LEU A 146 10.34 -4.39 1.21
CA LEU A 146 9.46 -3.79 0.21
C LEU A 146 8.18 -3.23 0.85
N ARG A 147 7.51 -4.03 1.67
CA ARG A 147 6.26 -3.64 2.36
C ARG A 147 6.48 -2.49 3.33
N SER A 148 7.56 -2.53 4.11
CA SER A 148 7.91 -1.46 5.04
C SER A 148 8.17 -0.14 4.31
N ALA A 149 8.97 -0.18 3.23
CA ALA A 149 9.27 1.02 2.44
C ALA A 149 8.04 1.57 1.71
N ARG A 150 7.16 0.69 1.18
CA ARG A 150 5.88 1.12 0.59
C ARG A 150 4.94 1.74 1.62
N SER A 151 4.87 1.18 2.83
CA SER A 151 4.09 1.74 3.92
C SER A 151 4.63 3.10 4.35
N GLU A 152 5.95 3.25 4.49
CA GLU A 152 6.60 4.51 4.79
C GLU A 152 6.32 5.56 3.71
N ARG A 153 6.53 5.20 2.43
CA ARG A 153 6.24 6.08 1.29
C ARG A 153 4.77 6.52 1.26
N THR A 154 3.84 5.62 1.54
CA THR A 154 2.41 5.94 1.62
C THR A 154 2.11 6.92 2.76
N GLN A 155 2.83 6.81 3.89
CA GLN A 155 2.70 7.75 4.99
C GLN A 155 3.32 9.11 4.64
N LEU A 156 4.49 9.14 4.01
CA LEU A 156 5.14 10.37 3.56
C LEU A 156 4.30 11.13 2.53
N ASP A 157 3.63 10.44 1.59
CA ASP A 157 2.69 11.06 0.66
C ASP A 157 1.50 11.71 1.40
N LYS A 158 1.01 11.07 2.48
CA LYS A 158 -0.04 11.65 3.34
C LYS A 158 0.48 12.86 4.13
N ASP A 159 1.69 12.78 4.67
CA ASP A 159 2.30 13.87 5.43
C ASP A 159 2.57 15.08 4.53
N LEU A 160 3.09 14.84 3.31
CA LEU A 160 3.32 15.88 2.29
C LEU A 160 2.00 16.54 1.84
N SER A 161 0.96 15.74 1.58
CA SER A 161 -0.35 16.28 1.21
C SER A 161 -1.04 17.01 2.37
N ALA A 162 -0.83 16.59 3.62
CA ALA A 162 -1.34 17.25 4.81
C ALA A 162 -0.65 18.59 5.11
N LEU A 163 0.62 18.77 4.71
CA LEU A 163 1.30 20.07 4.75
C LEU A 163 0.58 21.12 3.88
N GLY A 164 -0.13 20.68 2.84
CA GLY A 164 -1.07 21.49 2.06
C GLY A 164 -0.43 22.57 1.18
N GLY A 165 -1.26 23.17 0.31
CA GLY A 165 -0.93 24.33 -0.52
C GLY A 165 -0.28 23.99 -1.87
N ASP A 166 -0.69 24.70 -2.92
CA ASP A 166 -0.01 24.65 -4.22
C ASP A 166 1.40 25.23 -4.05
N GLU A 167 2.42 24.39 -4.27
CA GLU A 167 3.84 24.77 -4.21
C GLU A 167 4.10 26.03 -5.05
N ARG A 168 3.43 26.15 -6.20
CA ARG A 168 3.55 27.32 -7.08
C ARG A 168 2.92 28.57 -6.51
N GLU A 169 1.84 28.43 -5.75
CA GLU A 169 1.17 29.57 -5.12
C GLU A 169 2.01 30.08 -3.94
N ARG A 170 2.59 29.16 -3.16
CA ARG A 170 3.51 29.48 -2.05
C ARG A 170 4.80 30.14 -2.53
N ALA A 171 5.46 29.61 -3.56
CA ALA A 171 6.66 30.23 -4.12
C ALA A 171 6.38 31.67 -4.61
N ARG A 172 5.21 31.91 -5.23
CA ARG A 172 4.79 33.26 -5.64
C ARG A 172 4.51 34.17 -4.45
N GLU A 173 3.91 33.64 -3.38
CA GLU A 173 3.66 34.39 -2.14
C GLU A 173 5.00 34.81 -1.50
N ILE A 174 5.96 33.89 -1.40
CA ILE A 174 7.32 34.18 -0.88
C ILE A 174 8.01 35.26 -1.71
N ASP A 175 8.00 35.15 -3.05
CA ASP A 175 8.61 36.13 -3.93
C ASP A 175 8.00 37.53 -3.75
N LEU A 176 6.67 37.61 -3.69
CA LEU A 176 5.94 38.87 -3.50
C LEU A 176 6.26 39.50 -2.14
N LEU A 177 6.14 38.72 -1.07
CA LEU A 177 6.38 39.16 0.30
C LEU A 177 7.83 39.60 0.49
N SER A 178 8.78 38.84 -0.05
CA SER A 178 10.22 39.17 0.00
C SER A 178 10.52 40.47 -0.73
N PHE A 179 9.91 40.69 -1.91
CA PHE A 179 10.04 41.95 -2.65
C PHE A 179 9.48 43.14 -1.87
N GLN A 180 8.27 43.00 -1.31
CA GLN A 180 7.63 44.05 -0.51
C GLN A 180 8.45 44.41 0.72
N LEU A 181 8.98 43.40 1.41
CA LEU A 181 9.81 43.60 2.60
C LEU A 181 11.12 44.32 2.26
N ASP A 182 11.83 43.88 1.22
CA ASP A 182 13.07 44.50 0.75
C ASP A 182 12.84 45.95 0.26
N GLU A 183 11.69 46.23 -0.37
CA GLU A 183 11.30 47.60 -0.74
C GLU A 183 11.13 48.51 0.50
N ILE A 184 10.44 48.03 1.54
CA ILE A 184 10.22 48.78 2.79
C ILE A 184 11.54 48.95 3.58
N GLU A 185 12.36 47.90 3.67
CA GLU A 185 13.64 47.95 4.39
C GLU A 185 14.62 48.92 3.73
N ARG A 186 14.66 48.98 2.39
CA ARG A 186 15.46 49.96 1.65
C ARG A 186 15.00 51.40 1.85
N ALA A 187 13.73 51.62 2.16
CA ALA A 187 13.23 52.94 2.51
C ALA A 187 13.84 53.44 3.83
N ALA A 188 14.38 52.54 4.67
CA ALA A 188 15.06 52.87 5.92
C ALA A 188 14.25 53.86 6.79
N ILE A 189 12.96 53.56 7.01
CA ILE A 189 12.06 54.36 7.85
C ILE A 189 12.55 54.24 9.29
N GLU A 190 12.93 55.36 9.91
CA GLU A 190 13.60 55.35 11.22
C GLU A 190 12.62 55.07 12.35
N HIS A 191 11.43 55.69 12.28
CA HIS A 191 10.37 55.55 13.27
C HIS A 191 9.02 56.05 12.75
N ALA A 192 7.92 55.65 13.41
CA ALA A 192 6.55 55.96 13.00
C ALA A 192 6.20 57.47 12.94
N GLY A 193 6.97 58.35 13.60
CA GLY A 193 6.75 59.81 13.59
C GLY A 193 7.66 60.58 12.64
N GLU A 194 8.36 59.92 11.71
CA GLU A 194 9.36 60.55 10.85
C GLU A 194 8.74 61.58 9.89
N ASP A 195 7.58 61.27 9.33
CA ASP A 195 6.82 62.15 8.45
C ASP A 195 6.34 63.43 9.17
N VAL A 196 5.90 63.30 10.42
CA VAL A 196 5.47 64.42 11.28
C VAL A 196 6.68 65.31 11.63
N ALA A 197 7.82 64.72 11.95
CA ALA A 197 9.04 65.46 12.24
C ALA A 197 9.54 66.24 11.01
N LEU A 198 9.56 65.60 9.84
CA LEU A 198 9.95 66.22 8.59
C LEU A 198 8.96 67.29 8.11
N GLU A 199 7.67 67.15 8.41
CA GLU A 199 6.68 68.19 8.13
C GLU A 199 6.93 69.46 8.95
N ALA A 200 7.23 69.31 10.24
CA ALA A 200 7.60 70.44 11.10
C ALA A 200 8.92 71.10 10.63
N GLU A 201 9.89 70.30 10.19
CA GLU A 201 11.17 70.80 9.65
C GLU A 201 10.97 71.56 8.33
N GLU A 202 10.14 71.03 7.40
CA GLU A 202 9.85 71.71 6.13
C GLU A 202 9.18 73.07 6.35
N ALA A 203 8.23 73.15 7.27
CA ALA A 203 7.55 74.41 7.60
C ALA A 203 8.56 75.48 8.07
N LEU A 204 9.47 75.10 8.97
CA LEU A 204 10.52 75.99 9.49
C LEU A 204 11.46 76.49 8.39
N LEU A 205 11.92 75.60 7.50
CA LEU A 205 12.84 75.92 6.42
C LEU A 205 12.18 76.78 5.32
N SER A 206 10.93 76.47 4.97
CA SER A 206 10.19 77.22 3.94
C SER A 206 9.94 78.67 4.36
N ASP A 207 9.67 78.91 5.64
CA ASP A 207 9.50 80.26 6.17
C ASP A 207 10.82 81.03 6.15
N ALA A 208 11.95 80.39 6.47
CA ALA A 208 13.27 81.02 6.43
C ALA A 208 13.65 81.52 5.02
N THR A 209 13.42 80.72 3.97
CA THR A 209 13.68 81.15 2.58
C THR A 209 12.79 82.34 2.21
N ASN A 210 11.49 82.28 2.53
CA ASN A 210 10.54 83.38 2.27
C ASN A 210 10.94 84.67 3.01
N PHE A 211 11.37 84.58 4.27
CA PHE A 211 11.84 85.71 5.06
C PHE A 211 13.11 86.33 4.48
N ARG A 212 14.10 85.53 4.06
CA ARG A 212 15.30 86.04 3.40
C ARG A 212 14.99 86.81 2.13
N GLU A 213 14.13 86.26 1.27
CA GLU A 213 13.74 86.95 0.03
C GLU A 213 13.06 88.30 0.30
N ALA A 214 12.16 88.34 1.30
CA ALA A 214 11.47 89.56 1.68
C ALA A 214 12.44 90.61 2.27
N LEU A 215 13.33 90.19 3.18
CA LEU A 215 14.33 91.04 3.81
C LEU A 215 15.39 91.54 2.81
N ALA A 216 15.81 90.71 1.85
CA ALA A 216 16.75 91.12 0.78
C ALA A 216 16.15 92.21 -0.11
N LYS A 217 14.88 92.05 -0.50
CA LYS A 217 14.13 93.05 -1.29
C LYS A 217 13.98 94.36 -0.51
N ALA A 218 13.67 94.28 0.79
CA ALA A 218 13.57 95.44 1.66
C ALA A 218 14.91 96.16 1.83
N TYR A 219 15.99 95.41 2.06
CA TYR A 219 17.34 95.94 2.19
C TYR A 219 17.80 96.68 0.94
N ASP A 220 17.63 96.09 -0.26
CA ASP A 220 17.97 96.77 -1.52
C ASP A 220 17.18 98.08 -1.67
N ALA A 221 15.86 98.05 -1.45
CA ALA A 221 15.03 99.25 -1.58
C ALA A 221 15.49 100.40 -0.67
N VAL A 222 15.87 100.11 0.57
CA VAL A 222 16.34 101.12 1.53
C VAL A 222 17.76 101.59 1.19
N GLN A 223 18.66 100.65 0.90
CA GLN A 223 20.09 100.92 0.76
C GLN A 223 20.45 101.59 -0.58
N SER A 224 19.81 101.20 -1.68
CA SER A 224 20.11 101.74 -3.01
C SER A 224 19.16 102.87 -3.36
N ARG A 225 17.84 102.64 -3.31
CA ARG A 225 16.86 103.61 -3.86
C ARG A 225 16.60 104.79 -2.93
N CYS A 226 16.32 104.52 -1.66
CA CYS A 226 15.99 105.58 -0.70
C CYS A 226 17.20 106.41 -0.32
N ARG A 227 18.35 105.77 -0.07
CA ARG A 227 19.58 106.45 0.32
C ARG A 227 20.11 107.37 -0.78
N ASP A 228 20.14 106.94 -2.03
CA ASP A 228 20.62 107.76 -3.15
C ASP A 228 19.73 109.01 -3.37
N ALA A 229 18.40 108.81 -3.40
CA ALA A 229 17.45 109.91 -3.56
C ALA A 229 17.53 110.93 -2.40
N LEU A 230 17.79 110.46 -1.19
CA LEU A 230 17.95 111.33 -0.03
C LEU A 230 19.30 112.04 -0.02
N GLY A 231 20.37 111.36 -0.43
CA GLY A 231 21.71 111.95 -0.60
C GLY A 231 21.72 113.06 -1.67
N GLU A 232 21.00 112.87 -2.78
CA GLU A 232 20.78 113.91 -3.79
C GLU A 232 20.04 115.11 -3.20
N ALA A 233 18.99 114.87 -2.41
CA ALA A 233 18.21 115.93 -1.77
C ALA A 233 19.05 116.72 -0.74
N VAL A 234 19.87 116.05 0.07
CA VAL A 234 20.82 116.68 1.00
C VAL A 234 21.87 117.47 0.23
N GLY A 235 22.45 116.90 -0.84
CA GLY A 235 23.46 117.56 -1.68
C GLY A 235 22.95 118.81 -2.38
N ALA A 236 21.68 118.82 -2.82
CA ALA A 236 21.04 119.98 -3.45
C ALA A 236 20.87 121.18 -2.51
N LEU A 237 20.76 120.93 -1.20
CA LEU A 237 20.54 121.96 -0.17
C LEU A 237 21.80 122.33 0.62
N ASN A 238 22.86 121.52 0.54
CA ASN A 238 24.09 121.67 1.31
C ASN A 238 24.71 123.07 1.19
N GLY A 239 24.85 123.76 2.33
CA GLY A 239 25.51 125.06 2.44
C GLY A 239 24.73 126.24 1.83
N ARG A 240 23.42 126.07 1.57
CA ARG A 240 22.56 127.11 0.99
C ARG A 240 21.61 127.69 2.03
N GLU A 241 21.82 128.96 2.40
CA GLU A 241 20.84 129.72 3.19
C GLU A 241 19.62 130.11 2.32
N PRO A 242 18.37 130.08 2.84
CA PRO A 242 17.94 129.87 4.24
C PRO A 242 17.57 128.40 4.59
N PHE A 243 18.07 127.41 3.85
CA PHE A 243 17.55 126.03 3.88
C PHE A 243 18.20 125.08 4.91
N SER A 244 19.07 125.60 5.78
CA SER A 244 19.84 124.83 6.77
C SER A 244 18.98 123.94 7.68
N GLY A 245 17.81 124.42 8.12
CA GLY A 245 16.88 123.63 8.93
C GLY A 245 16.24 122.44 8.19
N ILE A 246 16.04 122.54 6.87
CA ILE A 246 15.52 121.43 6.05
C ILE A 246 16.65 120.42 5.78
N GLU A 247 17.85 120.91 5.47
CA GLU A 247 19.05 120.07 5.30
C GLU A 247 19.31 119.21 6.54
N GLN A 248 19.27 119.81 7.73
CA GLN A 248 19.51 119.09 8.99
C GLN A 248 18.45 117.99 9.24
N ARG A 249 17.19 118.24 8.88
CA ARG A 249 16.12 117.22 8.96
C ARG A 249 16.35 116.09 7.95
N LEU A 250 16.77 116.38 6.72
CA LEU A 250 17.08 115.36 5.73
C LEU A 250 18.28 114.50 6.15
N ARG A 251 19.33 115.09 6.73
CA ARG A 251 20.47 114.36 7.32
C ARG A 251 20.04 113.45 8.47
N SER A 252 19.06 113.87 9.28
CA SER A 252 18.49 113.03 10.34
C SER A 252 17.76 111.81 9.77
N VAL A 253 16.98 111.99 8.70
CA VAL A 253 16.28 110.88 8.01
C VAL A 253 17.30 109.95 7.32
N GLU A 254 18.41 110.49 6.81
CA GLU A 254 19.49 109.71 6.19
C GLU A 254 20.18 108.81 7.21
N ALA A 255 20.46 109.33 8.41
CA ALA A 255 20.98 108.54 9.52
C ALA A 255 20.00 107.43 9.93
N GLU A 256 18.71 107.74 10.06
CA GLU A 256 17.69 106.78 10.48
C GLU A 256 17.43 105.68 9.43
N LEU A 257 17.46 106.02 8.13
CA LEU A 257 17.49 105.01 7.06
C LEU A 257 18.76 104.16 7.10
N GLY A 258 19.88 104.75 7.55
CA GLY A 258 21.13 104.03 7.81
C GLY A 258 20.96 102.94 8.85
N ASP A 259 20.41 103.31 9.99
CA ASP A 259 20.15 102.39 11.11
C ASP A 259 19.18 101.28 10.72
N VAL A 260 18.08 101.61 10.01
CA VAL A 260 17.11 100.62 9.51
C VAL A 260 17.75 99.66 8.51
N ALA A 261 18.60 100.14 7.60
CA ALA A 261 19.30 99.28 6.65
C ALA A 261 20.24 98.30 7.37
N ASP A 262 20.95 98.75 8.41
CA ASP A 262 21.84 97.91 9.20
C ASP A 262 21.04 96.91 10.07
N GLU A 263 19.87 97.28 10.58
CA GLU A 263 18.96 96.37 11.29
C GLU A 263 18.39 95.28 10.36
N ILE A 264 17.98 95.65 9.15
CA ILE A 264 17.53 94.68 8.13
C ILE A 264 18.68 93.74 7.77
N ARG A 265 19.90 94.27 7.56
CA ARG A 265 21.10 93.45 7.25
C ARG A 265 21.41 92.48 8.39
N GLY A 266 21.44 92.96 9.63
CA GLY A 266 21.69 92.12 10.80
C GLY A 266 20.62 91.06 11.03
N THR A 267 19.38 91.31 10.61
CA THR A 267 18.29 90.32 10.63
C THR A 267 18.47 89.30 9.50
N LEU A 268 18.82 89.74 8.29
CA LEU A 268 19.08 88.89 7.14
C LEU A 268 20.23 87.89 7.37
N GLU A 269 21.30 88.34 8.05
CA GLU A 269 22.44 87.50 8.44
C GLU A 269 22.07 86.41 9.46
N ARG A 270 20.98 86.59 10.22
CA ARG A 270 20.51 85.62 11.24
C ARG A 270 19.59 84.55 10.66
N VAL A 271 18.97 84.78 9.50
CA VAL A 271 18.08 83.80 8.88
C VAL A 271 18.93 82.72 8.22
N VAL A 272 18.82 81.48 8.71
CA VAL A 272 19.46 80.28 8.12
C VAL A 272 18.48 79.67 7.11
N ASP A 273 18.81 79.78 5.84
CA ASP A 273 18.14 79.13 4.71
C ASP A 273 19.18 78.25 4.01
N ASP A 274 18.80 76.98 3.92
CA ASP A 274 19.57 75.86 3.43
C ASP A 274 18.73 75.18 2.34
N PRO A 275 18.90 75.63 1.08
CA PRO A 275 18.12 75.12 -0.06
C PRO A 275 18.35 73.63 -0.33
N GLU A 276 19.52 73.10 0.02
CA GLU A 276 19.84 71.69 -0.14
C GLU A 276 19.09 70.84 0.88
N ARG A 277 19.02 71.32 2.14
CA ARG A 277 18.28 70.62 3.21
C ARG A 277 16.77 70.59 2.95
N ILE A 278 16.16 71.69 2.51
CA ILE A 278 14.71 71.70 2.25
C ILE A 278 14.33 70.75 1.09
N GLU A 279 15.17 70.66 0.03
CA GLU A 279 14.92 69.72 -1.06
C GLU A 279 15.13 68.26 -0.63
N ALA A 280 16.11 68.00 0.25
CA ALA A 280 16.30 66.68 0.86
C ALA A 280 15.09 66.27 1.72
N VAL A 281 14.58 67.17 2.56
CA VAL A 281 13.38 66.95 3.40
C VAL A 281 12.16 66.67 2.52
N ARG A 282 11.92 67.50 1.49
CA ARG A 282 10.81 67.30 0.53
C ARG A 282 10.92 65.97 -0.20
N SER A 283 12.11 65.60 -0.63
CA SER A 283 12.36 64.32 -1.30
C SER A 283 12.10 63.13 -0.38
N ARG A 284 12.53 63.22 0.88
CA ARG A 284 12.25 62.20 1.90
C ARG A 284 10.76 62.09 2.21
N ARG A 285 10.05 63.21 2.39
CA ARG A 285 8.59 63.22 2.58
C ARG A 285 7.83 62.63 1.39
N ARG A 286 8.26 62.88 0.15
CA ARG A 286 7.68 62.26 -1.06
C ARG A 286 7.81 60.74 -1.01
N LEU A 287 9.00 60.23 -0.70
CA LEU A 287 9.25 58.80 -0.53
C LEU A 287 8.32 58.19 0.53
N LEU A 288 8.29 58.76 1.74
CA LEU A 288 7.44 58.25 2.84
C LEU A 288 5.94 58.25 2.48
N ARG A 289 5.48 59.23 1.71
CA ARG A 289 4.10 59.26 1.18
C ARG A 289 3.82 58.17 0.16
N GLU A 290 4.79 57.78 -0.66
CA GLU A 290 4.62 56.65 -1.58
C GLU A 290 4.45 55.33 -0.82
N PHE A 291 5.21 55.13 0.27
CA PHE A 291 5.10 53.94 1.11
C PHE A 291 3.78 53.86 1.88
N THR A 292 3.32 54.96 2.48
CA THR A 292 1.99 55.00 3.10
C THR A 292 0.89 54.72 2.07
N ARG A 293 0.97 55.29 0.86
CA ARG A 293 -0.01 54.96 -0.19
C ARG A 293 -0.03 53.48 -0.61
N LYS A 294 1.12 52.79 -0.52
CA LYS A 294 1.26 51.39 -0.95
C LYS A 294 0.92 50.38 0.15
N TYR A 295 1.27 50.66 1.41
CA TYR A 295 1.30 49.64 2.47
C TYR A 295 0.55 50.01 3.76
N GLY A 296 0.06 51.24 3.92
CA GLY A 296 -0.71 51.60 5.13
C GLY A 296 -0.97 53.10 5.31
N GLU A 297 -2.06 53.48 5.99
CA GLU A 297 -2.47 54.88 6.10
C GLU A 297 -1.44 55.76 6.84
N THR A 298 -0.67 55.16 7.75
CA THR A 298 0.39 55.80 8.54
C THR A 298 1.71 55.03 8.44
N LEU A 299 2.83 55.67 8.81
CA LEU A 299 4.13 54.97 8.89
C LEU A 299 4.14 53.85 9.93
N ALA A 300 3.29 53.92 10.96
CA ALA A 300 3.11 52.83 11.91
C ALA A 300 2.53 51.59 11.21
N ASP A 301 1.51 51.78 10.38
CA ASP A 301 0.87 50.70 9.61
C ASP A 301 1.86 50.06 8.63
N VAL A 302 2.72 50.85 7.97
CA VAL A 302 3.77 50.34 7.07
C VAL A 302 4.78 49.46 7.82
N LEU A 303 5.19 49.88 9.03
CA LEU A 303 6.13 49.12 9.86
C LEU A 303 5.48 47.85 10.45
N GLU A 304 4.20 47.93 10.81
CA GLU A 304 3.41 46.78 11.26
C GLU A 304 3.26 45.75 10.13
N PHE A 305 2.88 46.20 8.93
CA PHE A 305 2.80 45.36 7.74
C PHE A 305 4.15 44.67 7.43
N ALA A 306 5.27 45.37 7.57
CA ALA A 306 6.59 44.76 7.42
C ALA A 306 6.87 43.66 8.46
N GLN A 307 6.40 43.80 9.69
CA GLN A 307 6.51 42.75 10.71
C GLN A 307 5.60 41.55 10.42
N GLU A 308 4.37 41.80 9.97
CA GLU A 308 3.46 40.74 9.53
C GLU A 308 4.08 39.92 8.39
N ILE A 309 4.66 40.59 7.40
CA ILE A 309 5.39 39.94 6.30
C ILE A 309 6.54 39.08 6.84
N LYS A 310 7.36 39.59 7.77
CA LYS A 310 8.48 38.84 8.35
C LYS A 310 8.03 37.56 9.04
N VAL A 311 6.96 37.65 9.84
CA VAL A 311 6.38 36.47 10.51
C VAL A 311 5.88 35.47 9.47
N ARG A 312 5.15 35.95 8.46
CA ARG A 312 4.60 35.10 7.41
C ARG A 312 5.68 34.41 6.57
N LEU A 313 6.74 35.12 6.20
CA LEU A 313 7.89 34.55 5.48
C LEU A 313 8.60 33.47 6.31
N ALA A 314 8.80 33.70 7.61
CA ALA A 314 9.42 32.71 8.49
C ALA A 314 8.57 31.44 8.65
N GLU A 315 7.24 31.58 8.70
CA GLU A 315 6.33 30.42 8.66
C GLU A 315 6.50 29.65 7.35
N LEU A 316 6.43 30.32 6.20
CA LEU A 316 6.53 29.72 4.86
C LEU A 316 7.87 28.99 4.63
N ASP A 317 8.98 29.60 5.05
CA ASP A 317 10.33 29.00 4.97
C ASP A 317 10.41 27.70 5.79
N SER A 318 9.82 27.69 6.99
CA SER A 318 9.77 26.48 7.82
C SER A 318 8.95 25.34 7.18
N TYR A 319 7.95 25.67 6.37
CA TYR A 319 7.19 24.68 5.60
C TYR A 319 8.02 24.11 4.44
N GLU A 320 8.77 24.94 3.70
CA GLU A 320 9.62 24.47 2.60
C GLU A 320 10.71 23.52 3.09
N VAL A 321 11.36 23.84 4.21
CA VAL A 321 12.36 22.94 4.82
C VAL A 321 11.75 21.58 5.15
N ARG A 322 10.57 21.55 5.79
CA ARG A 322 9.88 20.29 6.12
C ARG A 322 9.43 19.52 4.89
N ALA A 323 8.94 20.21 3.85
CA ALA A 323 8.53 19.57 2.61
C ALA A 323 9.74 18.93 1.91
N ALA A 324 10.87 19.65 1.81
CA ALA A 324 12.11 19.13 1.24
C ALA A 324 12.63 17.90 2.00
N GLU A 325 12.59 17.90 3.34
CA GLU A 325 12.94 16.74 4.16
C GLU A 325 12.05 15.52 3.86
N ILE A 326 10.74 15.72 3.69
CA ILE A 326 9.80 14.65 3.35
C ILE A 326 10.06 14.13 1.93
N GLU A 327 10.29 15.02 0.96
CA GLU A 327 10.60 14.64 -0.43
C GLU A 327 11.91 13.84 -0.54
N GLU A 328 12.94 14.22 0.23
CA GLU A 328 14.18 13.44 0.31
C GLU A 328 13.91 12.02 0.84
N ARG A 329 13.09 11.90 1.88
CA ARG A 329 12.69 10.59 2.44
C ARG A 329 11.82 9.78 1.48
N ILE A 330 10.99 10.43 0.65
CA ILE A 330 10.23 9.77 -0.43
C ILE A 330 11.21 9.18 -1.43
N ALA A 331 12.21 9.96 -1.88
CA ALA A 331 13.22 9.47 -2.82
C ALA A 331 14.03 8.30 -2.26
N GLN A 332 14.41 8.36 -0.97
CA GLN A 332 15.06 7.25 -0.27
C GLN A 332 14.16 6.01 -0.21
N SER A 333 12.88 6.18 0.13
CA SER A 333 11.91 5.08 0.19
C SER A 333 11.69 4.44 -1.18
N ASP A 334 11.55 5.24 -2.25
CA ASP A 334 11.39 4.74 -3.62
C ASP A 334 12.63 3.96 -4.12
N ALA A 335 13.84 4.37 -3.70
CA ALA A 335 15.06 3.62 -3.97
C ALA A 335 15.04 2.24 -3.29
N VAL A 336 14.65 2.18 -2.01
CA VAL A 336 14.51 0.91 -1.25
C VAL A 336 13.42 0.01 -1.84
N ILE A 337 12.29 0.59 -2.26
CA ILE A 337 11.21 -0.13 -2.95
C ILE A 337 11.75 -0.79 -4.23
N THR A 338 12.46 -0.03 -5.06
CA THR A 338 13.00 -0.50 -6.34
C THR A 338 14.04 -1.60 -6.13
N GLU A 339 14.97 -1.40 -5.18
CA GLU A 339 16.01 -2.39 -4.86
C GLU A 339 15.39 -3.69 -4.30
N SER A 340 14.46 -3.57 -3.36
CA SER A 340 13.81 -4.72 -2.72
C SER A 340 12.98 -5.53 -3.71
N ALA A 341 12.21 -4.86 -4.58
CA ALA A 341 11.44 -5.53 -5.62
C ALA A 341 12.34 -6.23 -6.65
N ARG A 342 13.46 -5.60 -7.04
CA ARG A 342 14.44 -6.22 -7.95
C ARG A 342 15.14 -7.42 -7.31
N SER A 343 15.51 -7.31 -6.04
CA SER A 343 16.10 -8.43 -5.27
C SER A 343 15.16 -9.63 -5.22
N LEU A 344 13.87 -9.38 -4.94
CA LEU A 344 12.84 -10.41 -4.92
C LEU A 344 12.66 -11.08 -6.29
N SER A 345 12.57 -10.29 -7.37
CA SER A 345 12.47 -10.81 -8.74
C SER A 345 13.67 -11.66 -9.14
N GLN A 346 14.90 -11.23 -8.80
CA GLN A 346 16.11 -12.03 -9.03
C GLN A 346 16.13 -13.33 -8.22
N ALA A 347 15.60 -13.32 -7.00
CA ALA A 347 15.48 -14.54 -6.19
C ALA A 347 14.48 -15.51 -6.82
N ARG A 348 13.32 -15.01 -7.30
CA ARG A 348 12.33 -15.78 -8.04
C ARG A 348 12.92 -16.38 -9.31
N GLN A 349 13.59 -15.58 -10.14
CA GLN A 349 14.20 -16.04 -11.39
C GLN A 349 15.21 -17.17 -11.17
N LYS A 350 15.98 -17.12 -10.07
CA LYS A 350 16.94 -18.17 -9.71
C LYS A 350 16.26 -19.44 -9.19
N ALA A 351 15.16 -19.30 -8.45
CA ALA A 351 14.46 -20.42 -7.82
C ALA A 351 13.46 -21.12 -8.75
N SER A 352 12.87 -20.41 -9.72
CA SER A 352 11.93 -20.95 -10.71
C SER A 352 12.40 -22.26 -11.36
N PRO A 353 13.61 -22.35 -11.97
CA PRO A 353 14.06 -23.59 -12.58
C PRO A 353 14.39 -24.68 -11.55
N VAL A 354 14.81 -24.31 -10.33
CA VAL A 354 15.10 -25.27 -9.26
C VAL A 354 13.81 -25.94 -8.80
N LEU A 355 12.78 -25.15 -8.49
CA LEU A 355 11.46 -25.64 -8.12
C LEU A 355 10.88 -26.54 -9.23
N ALA A 356 10.95 -26.09 -10.48
CA ALA A 356 10.45 -26.87 -11.62
C ALA A 356 11.15 -28.24 -11.72
N ASN A 357 12.48 -28.28 -11.58
CA ASN A 357 13.25 -29.52 -11.65
C ASN A 357 12.98 -30.46 -10.46
N GLU A 358 12.84 -29.93 -9.24
CA GLU A 358 12.49 -30.74 -8.07
C GLU A 358 11.12 -31.40 -8.24
N VAL A 359 10.13 -30.66 -8.73
CA VAL A 359 8.79 -31.21 -9.00
C VAL A 359 8.84 -32.23 -10.13
N MET A 360 9.53 -31.93 -11.23
CA MET A 360 9.70 -32.85 -12.36
C MET A 360 10.44 -34.14 -11.98
N SER A 361 11.29 -34.13 -10.95
CA SER A 361 11.97 -35.34 -10.47
C SER A 361 10.99 -36.42 -9.98
N HIS A 362 9.77 -36.04 -9.62
CA HIS A 362 8.70 -36.95 -9.23
C HIS A 362 7.83 -37.44 -10.40
N PHE A 363 7.92 -36.83 -11.59
CA PHE A 363 6.99 -37.12 -12.69
C PHE A 363 7.12 -38.55 -13.23
N ALA A 364 8.33 -39.11 -13.29
CA ALA A 364 8.54 -40.49 -13.74
C ALA A 364 7.82 -41.49 -12.83
N ASP A 365 7.95 -41.34 -11.51
CA ASP A 365 7.26 -42.15 -10.49
C ASP A 365 5.74 -42.02 -10.57
N LEU A 366 5.26 -40.87 -11.04
CA LEU A 366 3.83 -40.56 -11.18
C LEU A 366 3.26 -40.92 -12.56
N ALA A 367 3.98 -41.75 -13.34
CA ALA A 367 3.60 -42.15 -14.69
C ALA A 367 3.39 -40.96 -15.66
N LEU A 368 4.17 -39.90 -15.49
CA LEU A 368 4.19 -38.69 -16.32
C LEU A 368 5.59 -38.45 -16.92
N PRO A 369 6.27 -39.44 -17.52
CA PRO A 369 7.69 -39.34 -17.87
C PRO A 369 8.02 -38.26 -18.91
N ASN A 370 7.01 -37.83 -19.69
CA ASN A 370 7.15 -36.83 -20.74
C ASN A 370 6.60 -35.45 -20.35
N ALA A 371 6.06 -35.31 -19.15
CA ALA A 371 5.50 -34.05 -18.69
C ALA A 371 6.62 -33.05 -18.39
N ARG A 372 6.34 -31.77 -18.63
CA ARG A 372 7.27 -30.67 -18.37
C ARG A 372 6.57 -29.59 -17.57
N LEU A 373 7.26 -29.08 -16.56
CA LEU A 373 6.82 -27.95 -15.75
C LEU A 373 7.79 -26.80 -15.95
N GLU A 374 7.26 -25.60 -16.16
CA GLU A 374 8.02 -24.35 -16.18
C GLU A 374 7.35 -23.32 -15.27
N VAL A 375 8.14 -22.56 -14.53
CA VAL A 375 7.65 -21.45 -13.71
C VAL A 375 7.99 -20.15 -14.44
N SER A 376 7.00 -19.60 -15.13
CA SER A 376 7.12 -18.35 -15.87
C SER A 376 6.98 -17.14 -14.93
N LEU A 377 7.78 -16.12 -15.21
CA LEU A 377 7.77 -14.84 -14.50
C LEU A 377 7.58 -13.73 -15.54
N GLU A 378 6.45 -13.02 -15.46
CA GLU A 378 6.17 -11.84 -16.28
C GLU A 378 6.24 -10.57 -15.44
N VAL A 379 6.64 -9.46 -16.05
CA VAL A 379 6.70 -8.15 -15.37
C VAL A 379 5.31 -7.54 -15.36
N GLY A 380 4.69 -7.50 -14.19
CA GLY A 380 3.41 -6.85 -13.94
C GLY A 380 3.55 -5.53 -13.18
N GLN A 381 2.46 -5.13 -12.52
CA GLN A 381 2.44 -3.92 -11.70
C GLN A 381 3.11 -4.14 -10.35
N LEU A 382 3.79 -3.10 -9.84
CA LEU A 382 4.41 -3.15 -8.52
C LEU A 382 3.36 -3.14 -7.42
N THR A 383 3.29 -4.24 -6.66
CA THR A 383 2.44 -4.43 -5.49
C THR A 383 3.25 -4.63 -4.22
N ASP A 384 2.58 -4.83 -3.09
CA ASP A 384 3.20 -5.20 -1.81
C ASP A 384 3.88 -6.58 -1.84
N ASP A 385 3.68 -7.34 -2.92
CA ASP A 385 4.26 -8.66 -3.16
C ASP A 385 5.26 -8.66 -4.33
N GLY A 386 5.75 -7.47 -4.72
CA GLY A 386 6.64 -7.27 -5.86
C GLY A 386 5.91 -7.01 -7.18
N PHE A 387 6.67 -7.02 -8.28
CA PHE A 387 6.17 -6.78 -9.63
C PHE A 387 6.07 -8.04 -10.50
N ASP A 388 6.57 -9.20 -10.05
CA ASP A 388 6.48 -10.43 -10.85
C ASP A 388 5.09 -11.04 -10.77
N GLU A 389 4.53 -11.36 -11.94
CA GLU A 389 3.41 -12.26 -12.12
C GLU A 389 3.94 -13.67 -12.34
N VAL A 390 3.65 -14.56 -11.38
CA VAL A 390 4.14 -15.94 -11.38
C VAL A 390 3.06 -16.86 -11.95
N THR A 391 3.40 -17.60 -13.00
CA THR A 391 2.51 -18.60 -13.60
C THR A 391 3.21 -19.94 -13.76
N PHE A 392 2.60 -21.00 -13.24
CA PHE A 392 3.08 -22.38 -13.45
C PHE A 392 2.49 -22.90 -14.77
N LEU A 393 3.39 -23.22 -15.70
CA LEU A 393 3.08 -23.73 -17.03
C LEU A 393 3.41 -25.22 -17.10
N LEU A 394 2.52 -26.00 -17.69
CA LEU A 394 2.62 -27.43 -17.82
C LEU A 394 2.37 -27.86 -19.26
N ALA A 395 3.18 -28.79 -19.73
CA ALA A 395 2.91 -29.64 -20.89
C ALA A 395 2.80 -31.07 -20.39
N ALA A 396 1.64 -31.71 -20.53
CA ALA A 396 1.39 -33.04 -19.98
C ALA A 396 2.07 -34.13 -20.82
N ASN A 397 2.13 -33.94 -22.14
CA ASN A 397 2.72 -34.90 -23.07
C ASN A 397 3.83 -34.31 -23.96
N SER A 398 4.65 -35.21 -24.52
CA SER A 398 5.68 -34.82 -25.48
C SER A 398 5.06 -34.22 -26.74
N GLY A 399 5.50 -33.01 -27.12
CA GLY A 399 5.01 -32.31 -28.30
C GLY A 399 3.81 -31.41 -28.06
N GLU A 400 3.30 -31.32 -26.83
CA GLU A 400 2.30 -30.32 -26.44
C GLU A 400 2.95 -29.00 -26.01
N ASP A 401 2.23 -27.90 -26.21
CA ASP A 401 2.64 -26.58 -25.75
C ASP A 401 2.45 -26.42 -24.24
N LEU A 402 3.35 -25.65 -23.62
CA LEU A 402 3.24 -25.22 -22.24
C LEU A 402 1.99 -24.33 -22.05
N LYS A 403 1.11 -24.75 -21.14
CA LYS A 403 -0.14 -24.04 -20.81
C LYS A 403 -0.25 -23.82 -19.31
N PRO A 404 -0.97 -22.77 -18.85
CA PRO A 404 -1.26 -22.61 -17.42
C PRO A 404 -1.89 -23.88 -16.84
N LEU A 405 -1.49 -24.26 -15.61
CA LEU A 405 -1.95 -25.49 -14.94
C LEU A 405 -3.47 -25.71 -15.09
N ALA A 406 -4.27 -24.66 -14.92
CA ALA A 406 -5.73 -24.74 -15.00
C ALA A 406 -6.29 -25.24 -16.35
N ARG A 407 -5.47 -25.31 -17.41
CA ARG A 407 -5.87 -25.69 -18.78
C ARG A 407 -5.04 -26.84 -19.35
N ALA A 408 -4.16 -27.45 -18.58
CA ALA A 408 -3.03 -28.20 -19.12
C ALA A 408 -3.15 -29.74 -19.01
N ALA A 409 -4.02 -30.30 -18.17
CA ALA A 409 -4.11 -31.77 -18.01
C ALA A 409 -5.54 -32.28 -17.74
N SER A 410 -5.73 -33.59 -17.88
CA SER A 410 -6.94 -34.31 -17.46
C SER A 410 -7.04 -34.41 -15.93
N GLY A 411 -8.21 -34.78 -15.39
CA GLY A 411 -8.45 -34.86 -13.93
C GLY A 411 -7.41 -35.68 -13.17
N GLY A 412 -7.17 -36.93 -13.59
CA GLY A 412 -6.21 -37.82 -12.92
C GLY A 412 -4.74 -37.38 -13.07
N GLU A 413 -4.35 -36.87 -14.23
CA GLU A 413 -3.00 -36.31 -14.43
C GLU A 413 -2.79 -35.07 -13.55
N MET A 414 -3.80 -34.21 -13.44
CA MET A 414 -3.76 -33.03 -12.56
C MET A 414 -3.59 -33.42 -11.10
N SER A 415 -4.34 -34.41 -10.60
CA SER A 415 -4.19 -34.90 -9.22
C SER A 415 -2.77 -35.41 -8.94
N ARG A 416 -2.13 -36.09 -9.90
CA ARG A 416 -0.73 -36.53 -9.77
C ARG A 416 0.25 -35.37 -9.79
N ILE A 417 0.04 -34.36 -10.64
CA ILE A 417 0.89 -33.17 -10.69
C ILE A 417 0.76 -32.35 -9.40
N MET A 418 -0.44 -32.22 -8.86
CA MET A 418 -0.68 -31.58 -7.57
C MET A 418 0.01 -32.35 -6.43
N LEU A 419 0.02 -33.68 -6.47
CA LEU A 419 0.81 -34.49 -5.54
C LEU A 419 2.31 -34.16 -5.64
N ALA A 420 2.87 -34.09 -6.85
CA ALA A 420 4.27 -33.69 -7.07
C ALA A 420 4.56 -32.29 -6.50
N LEU A 421 3.66 -31.34 -6.76
CA LEU A 421 3.78 -29.97 -6.25
C LEU A 421 3.72 -29.93 -4.71
N ARG A 422 2.80 -30.66 -4.08
CA ARG A 422 2.63 -30.69 -2.61
C ARG A 422 3.74 -31.45 -1.89
N LEU A 423 4.46 -32.33 -2.57
CA LEU A 423 5.67 -32.97 -2.02
C LEU A 423 6.81 -31.97 -1.84
N VAL A 424 6.96 -31.03 -2.77
CA VAL A 424 8.03 -30.02 -2.78
C VAL A 424 7.62 -28.75 -2.04
N LEU A 425 6.39 -28.28 -2.25
CA LEU A 425 5.86 -27.07 -1.64
C LEU A 425 5.39 -27.34 -0.20
N SER A 426 5.79 -26.49 0.73
CA SER A 426 5.42 -26.59 2.14
C SER A 426 4.15 -25.80 2.52
N ASP A 427 3.69 -24.85 1.69
CA ASP A 427 2.43 -24.11 1.93
C ASP A 427 1.23 -24.94 1.48
N ALA A 428 0.55 -25.60 2.41
CA ALA A 428 -0.73 -26.25 2.13
C ALA A 428 -1.58 -26.32 3.40
N PRO A 429 -2.92 -26.39 3.27
CA PRO A 429 -3.80 -26.69 4.39
C PRO A 429 -3.43 -28.00 5.10
N ALA A 430 -3.90 -28.14 6.33
CA ALA A 430 -3.63 -29.32 7.14
C ALA A 430 -4.22 -30.61 6.52
N THR A 431 -5.29 -30.50 5.72
CA THR A 431 -5.96 -31.62 5.08
C THR A 431 -5.89 -31.51 3.56
N LEU A 432 -5.49 -32.58 2.88
CA LEU A 432 -5.40 -32.68 1.44
C LEU A 432 -6.27 -33.85 0.97
N VAL A 433 -7.10 -33.64 -0.05
CA VAL A 433 -7.98 -34.67 -0.60
C VAL A 433 -7.57 -34.94 -2.05
N PHE A 434 -7.27 -36.19 -2.37
CA PHE A 434 -6.93 -36.63 -3.72
C PHE A 434 -7.99 -37.60 -4.24
N ASP A 435 -8.69 -37.17 -5.28
CA ASP A 435 -9.58 -37.98 -6.08
C ASP A 435 -8.93 -38.28 -7.44
N GLU A 436 -9.21 -39.46 -7.98
CA GLU A 436 -8.71 -39.94 -9.28
C GLU A 436 -7.19 -39.92 -9.47
N VAL A 437 -6.39 -39.83 -8.40
CA VAL A 437 -4.91 -39.83 -8.50
C VAL A 437 -4.37 -41.11 -9.14
N ASP A 438 -5.12 -42.20 -8.99
CA ASP A 438 -4.84 -43.51 -9.55
C ASP A 438 -5.53 -43.77 -10.91
N ALA A 439 -6.21 -42.78 -11.48
CA ALA A 439 -6.87 -42.93 -12.77
C ALA A 439 -5.85 -43.13 -13.91
N GLY A 440 -6.05 -44.20 -14.68
CA GLY A 440 -5.22 -44.53 -15.84
C GLY A 440 -3.84 -45.09 -15.51
N ILE A 441 -3.57 -45.45 -14.25
CA ILE A 441 -2.31 -46.06 -13.82
C ILE A 441 -2.53 -47.42 -13.15
N GLY A 442 -1.47 -48.23 -13.07
CA GLY A 442 -1.49 -49.53 -12.42
C GLY A 442 -0.08 -50.08 -12.20
N GLY A 443 0.02 -51.24 -11.52
CA GLY A 443 1.30 -51.90 -11.27
C GLY A 443 2.28 -51.03 -10.45
N GLU A 444 3.51 -50.91 -10.92
CA GLU A 444 4.58 -50.16 -10.24
C GLU A 444 4.25 -48.69 -10.03
N ALA A 445 3.56 -48.04 -10.99
CA ALA A 445 3.12 -46.66 -10.85
C ALA A 445 2.14 -46.48 -9.68
N GLY A 446 1.25 -47.45 -9.45
CA GLY A 446 0.33 -47.44 -8.31
C GLY A 446 1.06 -47.54 -6.97
N VAL A 447 2.11 -48.37 -6.90
CA VAL A 447 2.98 -48.49 -5.72
C VAL A 447 3.71 -47.18 -5.44
N ALA A 448 4.28 -46.57 -6.49
CA ALA A 448 4.97 -45.29 -6.37
C ALA A 448 4.03 -44.17 -5.89
N VAL A 449 2.82 -44.06 -6.44
CA VAL A 449 1.79 -43.11 -5.99
C VAL A 449 1.42 -43.35 -4.52
N GLY A 450 1.15 -44.60 -4.12
CA GLY A 450 0.84 -44.93 -2.74
C GLY A 450 1.95 -44.51 -1.77
N ARG A 451 3.21 -44.78 -2.14
CA ARG A 451 4.40 -44.36 -1.37
C ARG A 451 4.50 -42.85 -1.24
N LEU A 452 4.26 -42.10 -2.32
CA LEU A 452 4.34 -40.64 -2.34
C LEU A 452 3.20 -39.99 -1.53
N LEU A 453 1.99 -40.51 -1.62
CA LEU A 453 0.86 -40.08 -0.77
C LEU A 453 1.14 -40.36 0.72
N ALA A 454 1.70 -41.52 1.05
CA ALA A 454 2.09 -41.84 2.42
C ALA A 454 3.21 -40.91 2.93
N GLN A 455 4.17 -40.55 2.07
CA GLN A 455 5.18 -39.55 2.40
C GLN A 455 4.54 -38.19 2.71
N LEU A 456 3.58 -37.74 1.90
CA LEU A 456 2.85 -36.50 2.13
C LEU A 456 2.03 -36.56 3.43
N GLY A 457 1.48 -37.74 3.74
CA GLY A 457 0.76 -38.06 4.98
C GLY A 457 1.57 -37.86 6.26
N THR A 458 2.91 -37.79 6.18
CA THR A 458 3.74 -37.50 7.36
C THR A 458 3.67 -36.04 7.79
N ARG A 459 3.29 -35.13 6.88
CA ARG A 459 3.19 -33.68 7.10
C ARG A 459 1.75 -33.18 7.12
N HIS A 460 0.85 -33.81 6.36
CA HIS A 460 -0.54 -33.43 6.22
C HIS A 460 -1.46 -34.62 6.50
N GLN A 461 -2.72 -34.35 6.83
CA GLN A 461 -3.76 -35.35 6.71
C GLN A 461 -4.09 -35.54 5.21
N VAL A 462 -3.96 -36.75 4.69
CA VAL A 462 -4.22 -37.03 3.28
C VAL A 462 -5.39 -38.00 3.16
N LEU A 463 -6.45 -37.61 2.45
CA LEU A 463 -7.57 -38.48 2.11
C LEU A 463 -7.43 -38.85 0.62
N CYS A 464 -7.38 -40.14 0.32
CA CYS A 464 -7.24 -40.61 -1.06
C CYS A 464 -8.39 -41.56 -1.41
N VAL A 465 -9.19 -41.18 -2.41
CA VAL A 465 -10.13 -42.12 -3.03
C VAL A 465 -9.37 -42.96 -4.04
N THR A 466 -9.42 -44.28 -3.87
CA THR A 466 -8.67 -45.20 -4.72
C THR A 466 -9.44 -46.48 -5.02
N HIS A 467 -9.09 -47.09 -6.14
CA HIS A 467 -9.50 -48.44 -6.53
C HIS A 467 -8.31 -49.40 -6.62
N LEU A 468 -7.07 -48.91 -6.49
CA LEU A 468 -5.86 -49.71 -6.54
C LEU A 468 -5.45 -50.21 -5.15
N ALA A 469 -5.35 -51.53 -4.99
CA ALA A 469 -4.86 -52.14 -3.76
C ALA A 469 -3.43 -51.69 -3.43
N GLN A 470 -2.63 -51.40 -4.46
CA GLN A 470 -1.26 -50.89 -4.34
C GLN A 470 -1.21 -49.53 -3.64
N VAL A 471 -2.21 -48.66 -3.85
CA VAL A 471 -2.27 -47.35 -3.18
C VAL A 471 -2.80 -47.54 -1.75
N ALA A 472 -3.87 -48.32 -1.60
CA ALA A 472 -4.51 -48.57 -0.31
C ALA A 472 -3.61 -49.30 0.70
N SER A 473 -2.70 -50.17 0.25
CA SER A 473 -1.73 -50.85 1.13
C SER A 473 -0.76 -49.88 1.80
N HIS A 474 -0.47 -48.73 1.18
CA HIS A 474 0.38 -47.69 1.75
C HIS A 474 -0.35 -46.73 2.70
N ALA A 475 -1.65 -46.86 2.90
CA ALA A 475 -2.42 -45.99 3.79
C ALA A 475 -2.23 -46.34 5.28
N ASP A 476 -2.25 -45.35 6.16
CA ASP A 476 -2.24 -45.56 7.62
C ASP A 476 -3.59 -46.09 8.07
N ASN A 477 -4.65 -45.49 7.56
CA ASN A 477 -6.03 -45.90 7.79
C ASN A 477 -6.69 -46.30 6.48
N GLN A 478 -7.64 -47.22 6.55
CA GLN A 478 -8.43 -47.60 5.39
C GLN A 478 -9.90 -47.66 5.76
N VAL A 479 -10.73 -47.14 4.87
CA VAL A 479 -12.17 -47.04 5.03
C VAL A 479 -12.80 -47.61 3.76
N THR A 480 -13.77 -48.52 3.92
CA THR A 480 -14.52 -49.10 2.80
C THR A 480 -15.88 -48.44 2.69
N VAL A 481 -16.32 -48.23 1.45
CA VAL A 481 -17.67 -47.78 1.11
C VAL A 481 -18.40 -48.90 0.40
N GLU A 482 -19.47 -49.38 1.02
CA GLU A 482 -20.28 -50.51 0.57
C GLU A 482 -21.71 -50.06 0.31
N LYS A 483 -22.36 -50.64 -0.71
CA LYS A 483 -23.79 -50.48 -0.93
C LYS A 483 -24.52 -51.61 -0.23
N ILE A 484 -25.44 -51.27 0.65
CA ILE A 484 -26.35 -52.22 1.25
C ILE A 484 -27.78 -51.90 0.83
N GLU A 485 -28.60 -52.94 0.66
CA GLU A 485 -30.04 -52.76 0.46
C GLU A 485 -30.74 -52.87 1.81
N VAL A 486 -31.36 -51.78 2.26
CA VAL A 486 -32.14 -51.71 3.48
C VAL A 486 -33.56 -51.31 3.08
N GLU A 487 -34.56 -52.12 3.42
CA GLU A 487 -35.97 -51.84 3.13
C GLU A 487 -36.25 -51.46 1.65
N HIS A 488 -35.64 -52.20 0.71
CA HIS A 488 -35.73 -51.95 -0.74
C HIS A 488 -35.13 -50.63 -1.22
N ARG A 489 -34.24 -50.02 -0.43
CA ARG A 489 -33.46 -48.84 -0.80
C ARG A 489 -31.97 -49.11 -0.69
N THR A 490 -31.22 -48.65 -1.67
CA THR A 490 -29.76 -48.66 -1.60
C THR A 490 -29.27 -47.55 -0.67
N VAL A 491 -28.44 -47.94 0.29
CA VAL A 491 -27.75 -47.05 1.23
C VAL A 491 -26.25 -47.27 1.12
N ALA A 492 -25.48 -46.18 1.10
CA ALA A 492 -24.04 -46.26 1.28
C ALA A 492 -23.70 -46.41 2.76
N GLN A 493 -23.02 -47.49 3.12
CA GLN A 493 -22.43 -47.69 4.43
C GLN A 493 -20.92 -47.50 4.32
N VAL A 494 -20.34 -46.77 5.27
CA VAL A 494 -18.90 -46.55 5.35
C VAL A 494 -18.38 -47.15 6.64
N SER A 495 -17.32 -47.94 6.56
CA SER A 495 -16.75 -48.62 7.73
C SER A 495 -15.23 -48.58 7.71
N PRO A 496 -14.57 -48.33 8.86
CA PRO A 496 -13.13 -48.52 8.96
C PRO A 496 -12.80 -50.01 8.83
N VAL A 497 -11.74 -50.33 8.08
CA VAL A 497 -11.23 -51.69 7.94
C VAL A 497 -9.83 -51.80 8.56
N VAL A 498 -9.71 -52.74 9.49
CA VAL A 498 -8.49 -53.01 10.26
C VAL A 498 -8.13 -54.49 10.17
N ASP A 499 -6.85 -54.80 10.35
CA ASP A 499 -6.30 -56.16 10.44
C ASP A 499 -6.83 -57.11 9.35
N GLU A 500 -7.52 -58.19 9.74
CA GLU A 500 -8.07 -59.20 8.81
C GLU A 500 -9.09 -58.61 7.82
N LYS A 501 -9.90 -57.63 8.24
CA LYS A 501 -10.83 -56.95 7.31
C LYS A 501 -10.08 -56.14 6.26
N ARG A 502 -8.95 -55.53 6.65
CA ARG A 502 -8.09 -54.79 5.74
C ARG A 502 -7.43 -55.73 4.72
N ARG A 503 -6.90 -56.87 5.18
CA ARG A 503 -6.34 -57.92 4.32
C ARG A 503 -7.39 -58.43 3.32
N SER A 504 -8.60 -58.74 3.80
CA SER A 504 -9.72 -59.20 2.97
C SER A 504 -10.13 -58.17 1.92
N GLU A 505 -10.22 -56.89 2.28
CA GLU A 505 -10.54 -55.82 1.34
C GLU A 505 -9.45 -55.66 0.26
N LEU A 506 -8.17 -55.68 0.63
CA LEU A 506 -7.08 -55.61 -0.34
C LEU A 506 -7.07 -56.84 -1.28
N ALA A 507 -7.34 -58.04 -0.75
CA ALA A 507 -7.49 -59.24 -1.55
C ALA A 507 -8.66 -59.12 -2.54
N ARG A 508 -9.80 -58.57 -2.11
CA ARG A 508 -10.95 -58.28 -2.97
C ARG A 508 -10.61 -57.25 -4.04
N MET A 509 -9.87 -56.19 -3.72
CA MET A 509 -9.42 -55.19 -4.69
C MET A 509 -8.46 -55.77 -5.74
N LEU A 510 -7.60 -56.73 -5.37
CA LEU A 510 -6.65 -57.38 -6.27
C LEU A 510 -7.31 -58.44 -7.17
N GLY A 511 -8.11 -59.32 -6.59
CA GLY A 511 -8.62 -60.54 -7.25
C GLY A 511 -10.12 -60.55 -7.53
N GLY A 512 -10.86 -59.51 -7.14
CA GLY A 512 -12.32 -59.46 -7.18
C GLY A 512 -13.02 -60.34 -6.12
N LEU A 513 -12.33 -61.34 -5.59
CA LEU A 513 -12.79 -62.27 -4.57
C LEU A 513 -11.71 -62.47 -3.50
N ASP A 514 -12.15 -62.68 -2.27
CA ASP A 514 -11.28 -62.99 -1.14
C ASP A 514 -10.86 -64.47 -1.18
N THR A 515 -9.74 -64.74 -1.86
CA THR A 515 -9.14 -66.09 -2.01
C THR A 515 -7.80 -66.16 -1.29
N ASP A 516 -7.35 -67.35 -0.91
CA ASP A 516 -6.06 -67.54 -0.23
C ASP A 516 -4.88 -66.96 -1.04
N HIS A 517 -4.93 -67.07 -2.38
CA HIS A 517 -3.91 -66.51 -3.25
C HIS A 517 -3.95 -64.97 -3.27
N ALA A 518 -5.15 -64.37 -3.32
CA ALA A 518 -5.30 -62.92 -3.25
C ALA A 518 -4.90 -62.35 -1.88
N ARG A 519 -5.15 -63.08 -0.78
CA ARG A 519 -4.67 -62.73 0.56
C ARG A 519 -3.15 -62.75 0.66
N SER A 520 -2.50 -63.75 0.07
CA SER A 520 -1.02 -63.82 0.02
C SER A 520 -0.43 -62.60 -0.70
N LEU A 521 -1.01 -62.17 -1.83
CA LEU A 521 -0.57 -60.98 -2.55
C LEU A 521 -0.84 -59.69 -1.75
N ALA A 522 -1.97 -59.62 -1.05
CA ALA A 522 -2.26 -58.50 -0.15
C ALA A 522 -1.23 -58.39 0.99
N ASP A 523 -0.77 -59.53 1.52
CA ASP A 523 0.28 -59.59 2.54
C ASP A 523 1.63 -59.09 2.05
N GLU A 524 2.00 -59.46 0.83
CA GLU A 524 3.22 -58.96 0.19
C GLU A 524 3.16 -57.44 0.02
N LEU A 525 2.02 -56.88 -0.39
CA LEU A 525 1.83 -55.43 -0.51
C LEU A 525 1.90 -54.72 0.84
N LEU A 526 1.24 -55.26 1.87
CA LEU A 526 1.28 -54.70 3.23
C LEU A 526 2.69 -54.73 3.82
N SER A 527 3.43 -55.83 3.60
CA SER A 527 4.81 -55.99 4.07
C SER A 527 5.75 -55.01 3.37
N SER A 528 5.67 -54.92 2.04
CA SER A 528 6.45 -53.97 1.24
C SER A 528 6.16 -52.51 1.62
N ALA A 529 4.89 -52.18 1.89
CA ALA A 529 4.49 -50.87 2.36
C ALA A 529 5.05 -50.55 3.75
N ALA A 530 5.09 -51.54 4.66
CA ALA A 530 5.68 -51.39 5.99
C ALA A 530 7.20 -51.17 5.91
N ASP A 531 7.91 -51.96 5.11
CA ASP A 531 9.37 -51.85 4.92
C ASP A 531 9.76 -50.47 4.36
N SER A 532 8.98 -49.98 3.39
CA SER A 532 9.16 -48.64 2.80
C SER A 532 9.00 -47.51 3.83
N ARG A 533 8.16 -47.69 4.86
CA ARG A 533 7.99 -46.71 5.96
C ARG A 533 9.15 -46.76 6.95
N VAL A 534 9.66 -47.96 7.26
CA VAL A 534 10.77 -48.14 8.21
C VAL A 534 12.09 -47.61 7.65
N ALA A 535 12.37 -47.87 6.37
CA ALA A 535 13.60 -47.41 5.69
C ALA A 535 13.76 -45.88 5.70
N LYS A 536 12.65 -45.12 5.69
CA LYS A 536 12.69 -43.65 5.74
C LYS A 536 12.84 -43.07 7.14
N LYS A 537 12.28 -43.70 8.18
CA LYS A 537 12.48 -43.25 9.59
C LYS A 537 13.94 -43.31 10.04
N GLY A 538 14.80 -44.07 9.35
CA GLY A 538 16.24 -44.12 9.60
C GLY A 538 17.09 -43.15 8.77
N GLN A 539 16.49 -42.38 7.85
CA GLN A 539 17.18 -41.41 6.97
C GLN A 539 16.78 -39.95 7.21
N SER A 540 15.68 -39.70 7.93
CA SER A 540 15.34 -38.41 8.55
C SER A 540 16.06 -38.25 9.88
#